data_AF-A0A7S3FC15-F1
#
_entry.id   AF-A0A7S3FC15-F1
#
_cell.length_a   1.000
_cell.length_b   1.000
_cell.length_c   1.000
_cell.angle_alpha   90.00
_cell.angle_beta   90.00
_cell.angle_gamma   90.00
#
_symmetry.space_group_name_H-M   'P 1'
#
loop_
_entity.id
_entity.type
_entity.pdbx_description
1 polymer ?
#
loop_
_entity_poly.entity_id
_entity_poly.type
_entity_poly.pdbx_seq_one_letter_code
_entity_poly.pdbx_strand_id
1 'polypeptide(L)'
;ATIHRLEGAAAPLLAALETPLALAKAERAGSAAEASASEADAAWVPARAALLSEAQAVAAEGRGPWLLLFDALFTARAVELVESSLGQLACQKELVALCAALGEEDVARSWVDPWMASDEGASAAEQPTRVGRHVEALVASFDRQLGDVFEGAVGLLEHCTAARREVLPNRSRAACGRAVAQLAQACGRLVTDATKTAMAGDTSEAGGVAVERALLAGRLSWALRASSKQLPRVLAQPGGWPSAEPARKTRTQFAAARASSAGTAAAMGSHELTAARNSLWDAGMSAMRLWAEFVAQRVGGAYESALEADDALASTSAPANWERVDDDAKLFLPAQPSPYLLVALSAVAAEARRVAGERLDREAVQLLAFALHERLAHALLPYRVDAGVVSTAAKQRAAATSDKGALQLLMDVRFMGRALAGARDTSADAPPAFAPPEATLEGASASARVRGAAAAAAAA
;
A
#
# COMPACT_ATOMS: atom_id res chain seq x y z
N ALA A 1 -29.25 -60.17 -2.86
CA ALA A 1 -28.27 -60.98 -2.08
C ALA A 1 -26.96 -60.23 -1.85
N THR A 2 -26.26 -59.75 -2.88
CA THR A 2 -25.01 -58.96 -2.75
C THR A 2 -25.25 -57.58 -2.12
N ILE A 3 -26.36 -56.92 -2.45
CA ILE A 3 -26.78 -55.63 -1.84
C ILE A 3 -27.10 -55.80 -0.34
N HIS A 4 -27.87 -56.84 0.02
CA HIS A 4 -28.16 -57.17 1.43
C HIS A 4 -26.91 -57.56 2.25
N ARG A 5 -25.87 -58.13 1.62
CA ARG A 5 -24.57 -58.37 2.27
C ARG A 5 -23.74 -57.08 2.44
N LEU A 6 -23.94 -56.08 1.59
CA LEU A 6 -23.26 -54.78 1.67
C LEU A 6 -23.92 -53.86 2.71
N GLU A 7 -25.25 -53.91 2.87
CA GLU A 7 -25.97 -53.18 3.92
C GLU A 7 -25.64 -53.72 5.32
N GLY A 8 -25.47 -55.03 5.48
CA GLY A 8 -25.01 -55.64 6.72
C GLY A 8 -23.55 -55.32 7.08
N ALA A 9 -22.73 -54.93 6.09
CA ALA A 9 -21.33 -54.52 6.30
C ALA A 9 -21.18 -52.99 6.51
N ALA A 10 -22.21 -52.19 6.19
CA ALA A 10 -22.18 -50.74 6.32
C ALA A 10 -22.30 -50.26 7.77
N ALA A 11 -23.06 -50.96 8.62
CA ALA A 11 -23.21 -50.64 10.05
C ALA A 11 -21.90 -50.73 10.84
N PRO A 12 -21.08 -51.80 10.73
CA PRO A 12 -19.78 -51.85 11.39
C PRO A 12 -18.74 -50.89 10.78
N LEU A 13 -18.89 -50.46 9.52
CA LEU A 13 -18.00 -49.48 8.87
C LEU A 13 -18.32 -48.02 9.24
N LEU A 14 -19.60 -47.69 9.46
CA LEU A 14 -20.00 -46.43 10.09
C LEU A 14 -19.50 -46.35 11.54
N ALA A 15 -19.58 -47.45 12.29
CA ALA A 15 -18.95 -47.57 13.60
C ALA A 15 -17.40 -47.53 13.53
N ALA A 16 -16.80 -48.05 12.45
CA ALA A 16 -15.35 -47.99 12.21
C ALA A 16 -14.87 -46.60 11.75
N LEU A 17 -15.74 -45.70 11.30
CA LEU A 17 -15.43 -44.28 11.06
C LEU A 17 -15.55 -43.44 12.34
N GLU A 18 -16.33 -43.90 13.33
CA GLU A 18 -16.33 -43.34 14.69
C GLU A 18 -15.04 -43.66 15.45
N THR A 19 -14.33 -44.74 15.09
CA THR A 19 -13.09 -45.17 15.76
C THR A 19 -11.85 -44.28 15.49
N PRO A 20 -11.51 -43.86 14.24
CA PRO A 20 -10.45 -42.88 13.98
C PRO A 20 -10.83 -41.48 14.47
N LEU A 21 -12.13 -41.17 14.60
CA LEU A 21 -12.62 -39.96 15.26
C LEU A 21 -12.41 -40.00 16.79
N ALA A 22 -12.60 -41.17 17.42
CA ALA A 22 -12.26 -41.41 18.82
C ALA A 22 -10.74 -41.40 19.07
N LEU A 23 -9.93 -41.90 18.12
CA LEU A 23 -8.47 -41.83 18.18
C LEU A 23 -7.96 -40.39 18.00
N ALA A 24 -8.51 -39.63 17.05
CA ALA A 24 -8.18 -38.21 16.86
C ALA A 24 -8.68 -37.31 18.01
N LYS A 25 -9.79 -37.69 18.68
CA LYS A 25 -10.26 -37.07 19.94
C LYS A 25 -9.35 -37.44 21.11
N ALA A 26 -8.82 -38.67 21.19
CA ALA A 26 -7.90 -39.12 22.23
C ALA A 26 -6.48 -38.55 22.10
N GLU A 27 -5.95 -38.40 20.89
CA GLU A 27 -4.65 -37.75 20.63
C GLU A 27 -4.68 -36.23 20.88
N ARG A 28 -5.85 -35.59 20.74
CA ARG A 28 -6.07 -34.18 21.11
C ARG A 28 -6.47 -33.98 22.57
N ALA A 29 -6.82 -35.03 23.31
CA ALA A 29 -7.21 -34.98 24.72
C ALA A 29 -6.02 -34.98 25.71
N GLY A 30 -4.79 -34.83 25.22
CA GLY A 30 -3.66 -34.40 26.03
C GLY A 30 -3.88 -32.97 26.54
N SER A 31 -4.54 -32.86 27.70
CA SER A 31 -4.80 -31.65 28.49
C SER A 31 -5.98 -30.75 28.06
N ALA A 32 -7.03 -30.80 28.89
CA ALA A 32 -8.08 -29.81 29.10
C ALA A 32 -9.19 -29.64 28.03
N ALA A 33 -10.29 -30.41 28.13
CA ALA A 33 -11.56 -30.07 27.48
C ALA A 33 -12.74 -31.00 27.85
N GLU A 34 -13.63 -30.56 28.73
CA GLU A 34 -15.05 -31.00 28.70
C GLU A 34 -15.98 -29.92 28.13
N ALA A 35 -15.50 -28.68 27.99
CA ALA A 35 -16.30 -27.57 27.44
C ALA A 35 -16.25 -27.45 25.89
N SER A 36 -15.23 -27.98 25.20
CA SER A 36 -15.07 -27.83 23.73
C SER A 36 -15.65 -28.98 22.89
N ALA A 37 -16.07 -30.09 23.52
CA ALA A 37 -16.62 -31.24 22.81
C ALA A 37 -18.01 -30.95 22.21
N SER A 38 -18.83 -30.15 22.91
CA SER A 38 -20.17 -29.74 22.48
C SER A 38 -20.13 -28.79 21.27
N GLU A 39 -19.15 -27.89 21.23
CA GLU A 39 -18.98 -26.92 20.14
C GLU A 39 -18.45 -27.58 18.84
N ALA A 40 -17.56 -28.56 18.98
CA ALA A 40 -17.03 -29.33 17.85
C ALA A 40 -18.09 -30.28 17.25
N ASP A 41 -18.91 -30.92 18.08
CA ASP A 41 -20.03 -31.75 17.60
C ASP A 41 -21.14 -30.87 16.97
N ALA A 42 -21.40 -29.67 17.51
CA ALA A 42 -22.38 -28.72 16.94
C ALA A 42 -21.96 -28.17 15.56
N ALA A 43 -20.67 -27.93 15.33
CA ALA A 43 -20.16 -27.46 14.04
C ALA A 43 -20.17 -28.56 12.95
N TRP A 44 -20.13 -29.84 13.34
CA TRP A 44 -20.04 -30.97 12.41
C TRP A 44 -21.41 -31.53 11.99
N VAL A 45 -22.46 -31.35 12.81
CA VAL A 45 -23.83 -31.78 12.50
C VAL A 45 -24.37 -31.24 11.16
N PRO A 46 -24.19 -29.95 10.80
CA PRO A 46 -24.62 -29.42 9.50
C PRO A 46 -23.84 -30.03 8.33
N ALA A 47 -22.53 -30.21 8.47
CA ALA A 47 -21.68 -30.81 7.43
C ALA A 47 -22.03 -32.29 7.19
N ARG A 48 -22.33 -33.03 8.26
CA ARG A 48 -22.81 -34.41 8.21
C ARG A 48 -24.17 -34.52 7.52
N ALA A 49 -25.10 -33.62 7.82
CA ALA A 49 -26.43 -33.60 7.19
C ALA A 49 -26.35 -33.26 5.69
N ALA A 50 -25.49 -32.32 5.31
CA ALA A 50 -25.24 -31.98 3.91
C ALA A 50 -24.63 -33.17 3.13
N LEU A 51 -23.61 -33.84 3.71
CA LEU A 51 -22.98 -35.03 3.14
C LEU A 51 -23.97 -36.19 2.95
N LEU A 52 -24.87 -36.40 3.91
CA LEU A 52 -25.91 -37.43 3.82
C LEU A 52 -26.96 -37.12 2.74
N SER A 53 -27.40 -35.87 2.64
CA SER A 53 -28.35 -35.44 1.60
C SER A 53 -27.75 -35.58 0.19
N GLU A 54 -26.47 -35.24 0.04
CA GLU A 54 -25.76 -35.34 -1.24
C GLU A 54 -25.49 -36.81 -1.63
N ALA A 55 -25.14 -37.65 -0.65
CA ALA A 55 -25.01 -39.10 -0.86
C ALA A 55 -26.34 -39.77 -1.28
N GLN A 56 -27.48 -39.30 -0.77
CA GLN A 56 -28.81 -39.80 -1.13
C GLN A 56 -29.25 -39.38 -2.53
N ALA A 57 -29.01 -38.12 -2.92
CA ALA A 57 -29.35 -37.63 -4.26
C ALA A 57 -28.56 -38.37 -5.36
N VAL A 58 -27.32 -38.75 -5.08
CA VAL A 58 -26.42 -39.35 -6.07
C VAL A 58 -26.46 -40.88 -6.08
N ALA A 59 -26.96 -41.52 -5.00
CA ALA A 59 -27.37 -42.93 -5.05
C ALA A 59 -28.43 -43.19 -6.15
N ALA A 60 -29.17 -42.16 -6.57
CA ALA A 60 -30.10 -42.21 -7.69
C ALA A 60 -29.42 -42.20 -9.08
N GLU A 61 -28.13 -41.83 -9.19
CA GLU A 61 -27.37 -41.75 -10.45
C GLU A 61 -26.55 -43.01 -10.79
N GLY A 62 -26.64 -44.08 -9.98
CA GLY A 62 -25.96 -45.35 -10.25
C GLY A 62 -24.45 -45.35 -9.99
N ARG A 63 -23.89 -44.28 -9.43
CA ARG A 63 -22.52 -44.29 -8.87
C ARG A 63 -22.55 -44.96 -7.48
N GLY A 64 -21.55 -45.78 -7.18
CA GLY A 64 -21.45 -46.44 -5.87
C GLY A 64 -21.36 -45.39 -4.74
N PRO A 65 -22.22 -45.44 -3.71
CA PRO A 65 -22.27 -44.44 -2.63
C PRO A 65 -20.93 -44.28 -1.90
N TRP A 66 -20.11 -45.32 -1.87
CA TRP A 66 -18.77 -45.32 -1.30
C TRP A 66 -17.78 -44.43 -2.05
N LEU A 67 -17.84 -44.40 -3.39
CA LEU A 67 -16.94 -43.58 -4.18
C LEU A 67 -17.23 -42.10 -3.94
N LEU A 68 -18.50 -41.74 -3.78
CA LEU A 68 -18.93 -40.36 -3.54
C LEU A 68 -18.61 -39.89 -2.14
N LEU A 69 -18.83 -40.75 -1.13
CA LEU A 69 -18.43 -40.46 0.23
C LEU A 69 -16.92 -40.28 0.33
N PHE A 70 -16.14 -41.15 -0.32
CA PHE A 70 -14.69 -40.99 -0.40
C PHE A 70 -14.30 -39.70 -1.13
N ASP A 71 -14.95 -39.36 -2.24
CA ASP A 71 -14.74 -38.11 -2.98
C ASP A 71 -14.98 -36.88 -2.11
N ALA A 72 -16.08 -36.87 -1.35
CA ALA A 72 -16.45 -35.76 -0.51
C ALA A 72 -15.51 -35.62 0.70
N LEU A 73 -15.17 -36.72 1.38
CA LEU A 73 -14.23 -36.72 2.51
C LEU A 73 -12.81 -36.35 2.09
N PHE A 74 -12.34 -36.87 0.94
CA PHE A 74 -11.04 -36.50 0.39
C PHE A 74 -10.98 -35.02 0.05
N THR A 75 -12.02 -34.49 -0.63
CA THR A 75 -12.08 -33.07 -0.99
C THR A 75 -12.14 -32.19 0.24
N ALA A 76 -12.93 -32.56 1.26
CA ALA A 76 -13.01 -31.85 2.52
C ALA A 76 -11.64 -31.82 3.23
N ARG A 77 -10.94 -32.95 3.30
CA ARG A 77 -9.63 -33.04 3.93
C ARG A 77 -8.55 -32.27 3.17
N ALA A 78 -8.57 -32.31 1.84
CA ALA A 78 -7.67 -31.54 0.99
C ALA A 78 -7.87 -30.03 1.20
N VAL A 79 -9.12 -29.59 1.25
CA VAL A 79 -9.47 -28.18 1.53
C VAL A 79 -9.00 -27.78 2.93
N GLU A 80 -9.27 -28.59 3.95
CA GLU A 80 -8.84 -28.32 5.33
C GLU A 80 -7.31 -28.19 5.42
N LEU A 81 -6.57 -29.05 4.70
CA LEU A 81 -5.11 -29.00 4.70
C LEU A 81 -4.57 -27.74 4.00
N VAL A 82 -5.19 -27.34 2.89
CA VAL A 82 -4.87 -26.07 2.19
C VAL A 82 -5.22 -24.87 3.09
N GLU A 83 -6.40 -24.84 3.67
CA GLU A 83 -6.85 -23.76 4.56
C GLU A 83 -6.00 -23.66 5.83
N SER A 84 -5.65 -24.79 6.44
CA SER A 84 -4.77 -24.82 7.61
C SER A 84 -3.36 -24.35 7.28
N SER A 85 -2.84 -24.72 6.10
CA SER A 85 -1.51 -24.29 5.67
C SER A 85 -1.48 -22.78 5.36
N LEU A 86 -2.55 -22.26 4.75
CA LEU A 86 -2.70 -20.83 4.48
C LEU A 86 -2.98 -20.03 5.75
N GLY A 87 -3.77 -20.55 6.70
CA GLY A 87 -4.00 -19.93 8.00
C GLY A 87 -2.73 -19.85 8.86
N GLN A 88 -1.73 -20.67 8.55
CA GLN A 88 -0.41 -20.65 9.18
C GLN A 88 0.60 -19.75 8.47
N LEU A 89 0.22 -19.01 7.41
CA LEU A 89 1.11 -18.08 6.71
C LEU A 89 1.84 -17.20 7.74
N ALA A 90 3.13 -17.51 7.97
CA ALA A 90 3.92 -17.02 9.09
C ALA A 90 4.09 -15.49 9.08
N CYS A 91 3.88 -14.92 7.90
CA CYS A 91 3.99 -13.52 7.52
C CYS A 91 3.29 -12.57 8.49
N GLN A 92 2.12 -12.91 9.06
CA GLN A 92 1.44 -12.00 9.99
C GLN A 92 2.19 -11.89 11.33
N LYS A 93 2.66 -13.03 11.88
CA LYS A 93 3.42 -13.03 13.14
C LYS A 93 4.79 -12.42 12.93
N GLU A 94 5.45 -12.74 11.82
CA GLU A 94 6.75 -12.19 11.45
C GLU A 94 6.66 -10.68 11.22
N LEU A 95 5.62 -10.19 10.53
CA LEU A 95 5.39 -8.76 10.34
C LEU A 95 5.20 -8.04 11.67
N VAL A 96 4.35 -8.55 12.56
CA VAL A 96 4.12 -7.95 13.89
C VAL A 96 5.40 -7.95 14.72
N ALA A 97 6.15 -9.06 14.72
CA ALA A 97 7.42 -9.16 15.42
C ALA A 97 8.44 -8.18 14.86
N LEU A 98 8.48 -8.00 13.54
CA LEU A 98 9.39 -7.06 12.89
C LEU A 98 9.01 -5.60 13.15
N CYS A 99 7.71 -5.27 13.13
CA CYS A 99 7.22 -3.96 13.57
C CYS A 99 7.57 -3.67 15.03
N ALA A 100 7.49 -4.67 15.91
CA ALA A 100 7.89 -4.53 17.32
C ALA A 100 9.40 -4.40 17.49
N ALA A 101 10.19 -5.07 16.65
CA ALA A 101 11.65 -5.01 16.65
C ALA A 101 12.21 -3.70 16.07
N LEU A 102 11.41 -2.95 15.29
CA LEU A 102 11.71 -1.56 14.95
C LEU A 102 11.64 -0.73 16.24
N GLY A 103 12.79 -0.63 16.90
CA GLY A 103 13.00 0.18 18.09
C GLY A 103 13.31 1.63 17.76
N GLU A 104 13.29 2.47 18.79
CA GLU A 104 13.56 3.92 18.69
C GLU A 104 14.95 4.20 18.14
N GLU A 105 15.98 3.41 18.47
CA GLU A 105 17.36 3.65 18.01
C GLU A 105 17.55 3.48 16.49
N ASP A 106 16.90 2.48 15.88
CA ASP A 106 16.99 2.25 14.43
C ASP A 106 16.30 3.39 13.65
N VAL A 107 15.25 3.96 14.24
CA VAL A 107 14.49 5.07 13.67
C VAL A 107 15.21 6.40 13.92
N ALA A 108 15.72 6.65 15.12
CA ALA A 108 16.50 7.83 15.45
C ALA A 108 17.70 7.97 14.51
N ARG A 109 18.40 6.88 14.18
CA ARG A 109 19.49 6.87 13.19
C ARG A 109 19.03 7.13 11.75
N SER A 110 17.83 6.67 11.40
CA SER A 110 17.23 6.91 10.08
C SER A 110 16.71 8.34 9.90
N TRP A 111 16.32 8.98 10.99
CA TRP A 111 15.68 10.30 11.02
C TRP A 111 16.54 11.38 11.67
N VAL A 112 17.85 11.11 11.90
CA VAL A 112 18.81 12.12 12.39
C VAL A 112 18.65 13.35 11.50
N ASP A 113 18.40 14.49 12.14
CA ASP A 113 18.03 15.73 11.48
C ASP A 113 18.91 15.99 10.24
N PRO A 114 18.35 15.94 9.04
CA PRO A 114 19.06 16.34 7.82
C PRO A 114 19.60 17.79 7.92
N TRP A 115 19.03 18.58 8.83
CA TRP A 115 19.46 19.93 9.20
C TRP A 115 20.80 19.99 9.93
N MET A 116 21.24 18.89 10.54
CA MET A 116 22.41 18.83 11.43
C MET A 116 23.51 17.87 10.95
N ALA A 117 23.22 16.98 10.00
CA ALA A 117 24.22 16.08 9.44
C ALA A 117 25.13 16.85 8.48
N SER A 118 26.31 17.23 8.97
CA SER A 118 27.41 17.74 8.15
C SER A 118 27.73 16.78 6.99
N ASP A 119 28.09 17.35 5.84
CA ASP A 119 28.31 16.74 4.51
C ASP A 119 29.23 15.49 4.44
N GLU A 120 29.81 15.06 5.56
CA GLU A 120 30.80 13.97 5.61
C GLU A 120 30.21 12.55 5.48
N GLY A 121 28.88 12.40 5.35
CA GLY A 121 28.18 11.10 5.33
C GLY A 121 27.69 10.59 3.95
N ALA A 122 27.91 11.33 2.86
CA ALA A 122 27.26 11.09 1.57
C ALA A 122 27.53 9.71 0.91
N SER A 123 28.54 8.96 1.38
CA SER A 123 28.87 7.63 0.84
C SER A 123 27.97 6.48 1.36
N ALA A 124 27.07 6.71 2.31
CA ALA A 124 26.23 5.65 2.87
C ALA A 124 24.92 5.39 2.09
N ALA A 125 24.65 6.16 1.04
CA ALA A 125 23.35 6.22 0.36
C ALA A 125 22.98 4.99 -0.51
N GLU A 126 23.91 4.08 -0.78
CA GLU A 126 23.66 2.94 -1.69
C GLU A 126 23.34 1.61 -1.00
N GLN A 127 23.33 1.55 0.33
CA GLN A 127 22.91 0.29 0.97
C GLN A 127 21.39 0.19 0.98
N PRO A 128 20.80 -0.89 0.40
CA PRO A 128 19.37 -1.11 0.51
C PRO A 128 19.02 -1.09 2.00
N THR A 129 18.11 -0.17 2.37
CA THR A 129 17.72 0.03 3.76
C THR A 129 17.47 -1.32 4.40
N ARG A 130 17.92 -1.53 5.65
CA ARG A 130 17.75 -2.80 6.39
C ARG A 130 16.31 -3.30 6.26
N VAL A 131 15.33 -2.39 6.29
CA VAL A 131 13.91 -2.62 6.03
C VAL A 131 13.62 -3.29 4.68
N GLY A 132 14.22 -2.82 3.58
CA GLY A 132 14.03 -3.39 2.25
C GLY A 132 14.38 -4.87 2.16
N ARG A 133 15.53 -5.28 2.73
CA ARG A 133 15.94 -6.70 2.77
C ARG A 133 14.94 -7.58 3.55
N HIS A 134 14.37 -7.04 4.63
CA HIS A 134 13.36 -7.77 5.40
C HIS A 134 12.04 -7.90 4.64
N VAL A 135 11.60 -6.85 3.93
CA VAL A 135 10.41 -6.91 3.07
C VAL A 135 10.60 -7.96 1.96
N GLU A 136 11.76 -7.96 1.30
CA GLU A 136 12.09 -8.98 0.29
C GLU A 136 12.09 -10.40 0.86
N ALA A 137 12.68 -10.59 2.05
CA ALA A 137 12.68 -11.89 2.73
C ALA A 137 11.27 -12.35 3.11
N LEU A 138 10.41 -11.45 3.61
CA LEU A 138 9.01 -11.73 3.93
C LEU A 138 8.22 -12.11 2.68
N VAL A 139 8.39 -11.37 1.58
CA VAL A 139 7.73 -11.68 0.30
C VAL A 139 8.21 -13.01 -0.26
N ALA A 140 9.52 -13.30 -0.19
CA ALA A 140 10.07 -14.58 -0.63
C ALA A 140 9.59 -15.76 0.24
N SER A 141 9.46 -15.56 1.56
CA SER A 141 8.89 -16.53 2.49
C SER A 141 7.41 -16.80 2.17
N PHE A 142 6.62 -15.73 1.98
CA PHE A 142 5.22 -15.80 1.56
C PHE A 142 5.07 -16.55 0.23
N ASP A 143 5.85 -16.18 -0.79
CA ASP A 143 5.81 -16.82 -2.10
C ASP A 143 6.22 -18.30 -2.03
N ARG A 144 7.21 -18.66 -1.19
CA ARG A 144 7.60 -20.05 -1.00
C ARG A 144 6.47 -20.85 -0.37
N GLN A 145 5.90 -20.37 0.74
CA GLN A 145 4.79 -21.03 1.44
C GLN A 145 3.57 -21.19 0.53
N LEU A 146 3.22 -20.13 -0.22
CA LEU A 146 2.13 -20.18 -1.18
C LEU A 146 2.41 -21.15 -2.34
N GLY A 147 3.65 -21.20 -2.80
CA GLY A 147 4.12 -22.17 -3.80
C GLY A 147 4.01 -23.61 -3.30
N ASP A 148 4.47 -23.90 -2.09
CA ASP A 148 4.41 -25.24 -1.49
C ASP A 148 2.95 -25.71 -1.34
N VAL A 149 2.05 -24.83 -0.88
CA VAL A 149 0.61 -25.11 -0.79
C VAL A 149 0.02 -25.37 -2.18
N PHE A 150 0.41 -24.59 -3.17
CA PHE A 150 -0.08 -24.73 -4.54
C PHE A 150 0.38 -26.03 -5.18
N GLU A 151 1.67 -26.36 -5.12
CA GLU A 151 2.21 -27.61 -5.67
C GLU A 151 1.60 -28.84 -4.95
N GLY A 152 1.37 -28.75 -3.63
CA GLY A 152 0.61 -29.76 -2.89
C GLY A 152 -0.82 -29.93 -3.40
N ALA A 153 -1.53 -28.81 -3.64
CA ALA A 153 -2.88 -28.83 -4.21
C ALA A 153 -2.90 -29.40 -5.64
N VAL A 154 -1.91 -29.06 -6.47
CA VAL A 154 -1.75 -29.61 -7.83
C VAL A 154 -1.49 -31.12 -7.77
N GLY A 155 -0.58 -31.59 -6.93
CA GLY A 155 -0.33 -33.03 -6.76
C GLY A 155 -1.57 -33.80 -6.32
N LEU A 156 -2.42 -33.20 -5.48
CA LEU A 156 -3.72 -33.77 -5.12
C LEU A 156 -4.69 -33.81 -6.33
N LEU A 157 -4.67 -32.79 -7.19
CA LEU A 157 -5.49 -32.73 -8.41
C LEU A 157 -5.12 -33.77 -9.46
N GLU A 158 -3.84 -34.16 -9.56
CA GLU A 158 -3.39 -35.21 -10.49
C GLU A 158 -4.11 -36.54 -10.24
N HIS A 159 -4.44 -36.81 -8.98
CA HIS A 159 -5.09 -38.04 -8.52
C HIS A 159 -6.62 -37.91 -8.40
N CYS A 160 -7.18 -36.78 -8.82
CA CYS A 160 -8.59 -36.45 -8.66
C CYS A 160 -9.44 -36.75 -9.90
N THR A 161 -10.68 -37.18 -9.67
CA THR A 161 -11.72 -37.35 -10.69
C THR A 161 -12.09 -35.99 -11.33
N ALA A 162 -12.71 -36.02 -12.53
CA ALA A 162 -13.07 -34.80 -13.26
C ALA A 162 -13.94 -33.82 -12.43
N ALA A 163 -14.84 -34.34 -11.60
CA ALA A 163 -15.68 -33.53 -10.71
C ALA A 163 -14.86 -32.79 -9.63
N ARG A 164 -13.82 -33.43 -9.10
CA ARG A 164 -12.94 -32.84 -8.06
C ARG A 164 -12.04 -31.73 -8.63
N ARG A 165 -11.74 -31.76 -9.93
CA ARG A 165 -10.92 -30.74 -10.61
C ARG A 165 -11.58 -29.37 -10.67
N GLU A 166 -12.89 -29.28 -10.43
CA GLU A 166 -13.60 -28.00 -10.39
C GLU A 166 -13.70 -27.44 -8.95
N VAL A 167 -13.96 -28.30 -7.96
CA VAL A 167 -14.22 -27.87 -6.57
C VAL A 167 -12.95 -27.41 -5.87
N LEU A 168 -11.87 -28.18 -5.97
CA LEU A 168 -10.65 -27.94 -5.19
C LEU A 168 -9.93 -26.62 -5.59
N PRO A 169 -9.79 -26.27 -6.89
CA PRO A 169 -9.19 -24.99 -7.26
C PRO A 169 -10.03 -23.78 -6.87
N ASN A 170 -11.37 -23.89 -6.90
CA ASN A 170 -12.27 -22.80 -6.46
C ASN A 170 -12.10 -22.53 -4.96
N ARG A 171 -12.10 -23.59 -4.14
CA ARG A 171 -11.92 -23.45 -2.68
C ARG A 171 -10.51 -22.99 -2.30
N SER A 172 -9.49 -23.52 -2.96
CA SER A 172 -8.09 -23.09 -2.74
C SER A 172 -7.89 -21.62 -3.07
N ARG A 173 -8.51 -21.14 -4.16
CA ARG A 173 -8.52 -19.71 -4.52
C ARG A 173 -9.20 -18.86 -3.46
N ALA A 174 -10.38 -19.27 -3.01
CA ALA A 174 -11.11 -18.53 -1.97
C ALA A 174 -10.33 -18.48 -0.64
N ALA A 175 -9.68 -19.59 -0.26
CA ALA A 175 -8.81 -19.63 0.90
C ALA A 175 -7.61 -18.69 0.77
N CYS A 176 -6.95 -18.68 -0.39
CA CYS A 176 -5.84 -17.76 -0.67
C CYS A 176 -6.28 -16.30 -0.67
N GLY A 177 -7.42 -15.99 -1.31
CA GLY A 177 -8.01 -14.66 -1.31
C GLY A 177 -8.29 -14.15 0.10
N ARG A 178 -8.86 -15.00 0.97
CA ARG A 178 -9.07 -14.68 2.39
C ARG A 178 -7.75 -14.43 3.13
N ALA A 179 -6.75 -15.27 2.93
CA ALA A 179 -5.46 -15.11 3.60
C ALA A 179 -4.76 -13.78 3.21
N VAL A 180 -4.77 -13.44 1.91
CA VAL A 180 -4.22 -12.16 1.44
C VAL A 180 -5.03 -10.98 1.98
N ALA A 181 -6.37 -11.10 2.02
CA ALA A 181 -7.22 -10.07 2.61
C ALA A 181 -6.95 -9.87 4.10
N GLN A 182 -6.72 -10.94 4.86
CA GLN A 182 -6.34 -10.86 6.28
C GLN A 182 -4.99 -10.17 6.47
N LEU A 183 -4.01 -10.48 5.61
CA LEU A 183 -2.70 -9.82 5.63
C LEU A 183 -2.81 -8.33 5.28
N ALA A 184 -3.60 -7.99 4.26
CA ALA A 184 -3.89 -6.60 3.89
C ALA A 184 -4.57 -5.86 5.05
N GLN A 185 -5.53 -6.50 5.72
CA GLN A 185 -6.20 -5.95 6.91
C GLN A 185 -5.22 -5.77 8.07
N ALA A 186 -4.28 -6.68 8.27
CA ALA A 186 -3.24 -6.55 9.28
C ALA A 186 -2.31 -5.37 8.98
N CYS A 187 -1.88 -5.20 7.73
CA CYS A 187 -1.11 -4.03 7.29
C CYS A 187 -1.91 -2.74 7.49
N GLY A 188 -3.18 -2.72 7.12
CA GLY A 188 -4.08 -1.59 7.33
C GLY A 188 -4.21 -1.21 8.81
N ARG A 189 -4.39 -2.19 9.70
CA ARG A 189 -4.43 -1.94 11.16
C ARG A 189 -3.14 -1.29 11.67
N LEU A 190 -1.99 -1.84 11.29
CA LEU A 190 -0.68 -1.28 11.64
C LEU A 190 -0.54 0.17 11.18
N VAL A 191 -0.97 0.48 9.96
CA VAL A 191 -0.98 1.85 9.44
C VAL A 191 -1.93 2.73 10.24
N THR A 192 -3.15 2.29 10.54
CA THR A 192 -4.10 3.11 11.31
C THR A 192 -3.62 3.39 12.74
N ASP A 193 -2.96 2.42 13.39
CA ASP A 193 -2.41 2.61 14.72
C ASP A 193 -1.16 3.51 14.69
N ALA A 194 -0.35 3.40 13.64
CA ALA A 194 0.72 4.34 13.36
C ALA A 194 0.19 5.77 13.11
N THR A 195 -0.92 5.93 12.37
CA THR A 195 -1.54 7.24 12.16
C THR A 195 -1.98 7.85 13.49
N LYS A 196 -2.66 7.09 14.35
CA LYS A 196 -3.10 7.60 15.66
C LYS A 196 -1.91 8.04 16.51
N THR A 197 -0.83 7.27 16.52
CA THR A 197 0.37 7.58 17.31
C THR A 197 1.14 8.78 16.74
N ALA A 198 1.30 8.86 15.42
CA ALA A 198 1.93 9.99 14.76
C ALA A 198 1.14 11.29 14.88
N MET A 199 -0.20 11.23 14.90
CA MET A 199 -1.07 12.41 15.06
C MET A 199 -1.26 12.82 16.52
N ALA A 200 -0.97 11.95 17.49
CA ALA A 200 -1.15 12.22 18.92
C ALA A 200 0.00 13.02 19.55
N GLY A 201 1.10 13.23 18.85
CA GLY A 201 2.22 14.04 19.33
C GLY A 201 2.72 15.01 18.27
N ASP A 202 3.44 16.04 18.71
CA ASP A 202 4.38 16.75 17.85
C ASP A 202 5.34 15.75 17.20
N THR A 203 6.12 16.18 16.21
CA THR A 203 7.04 15.41 15.33
C THR A 203 8.21 14.69 16.05
N SER A 204 7.96 14.23 17.27
CA SER A 204 8.74 13.42 18.18
C SER A 204 9.21 12.11 17.59
N GLU A 205 10.22 11.52 18.23
CA GLU A 205 10.79 10.24 17.86
C GLU A 205 9.74 9.12 17.79
N ALA A 206 8.77 9.12 18.71
CA ALA A 206 7.67 8.15 18.71
C ALA A 206 6.82 8.24 17.43
N GLY A 207 6.56 9.46 16.93
CA GLY A 207 5.88 9.67 15.65
C GLY A 207 6.70 9.15 14.47
N GLY A 208 8.01 9.36 14.49
CA GLY A 208 8.93 8.78 13.49
C GLY A 208 8.89 7.25 13.49
N VAL A 209 8.86 6.62 14.66
CA VAL A 209 8.80 5.14 14.77
C VAL A 209 7.49 4.61 14.21
N ALA A 210 6.38 5.30 14.51
CA ALA A 210 5.08 4.97 13.96
C ALA A 210 5.08 5.03 12.42
N VAL A 211 5.64 6.09 11.84
CA VAL A 211 5.75 6.25 10.39
C VAL A 211 6.61 5.14 9.77
N GLU A 212 7.74 4.77 10.36
CA GLU A 212 8.56 3.65 9.85
C GLU A 212 7.81 2.32 9.87
N ARG A 213 7.04 2.05 10.93
CA ARG A 213 6.19 0.86 10.99
C ARG A 213 5.10 0.87 9.90
N ALA A 214 4.50 2.03 9.65
CA ALA A 214 3.55 2.19 8.55
C ALA A 214 4.20 1.99 7.19
N LEU A 215 5.37 2.60 6.95
CA LEU A 215 6.15 2.45 5.71
C LEU A 215 6.52 0.99 5.45
N LEU A 216 6.97 0.25 6.47
CA LEU A 216 7.22 -1.19 6.37
C LEU A 216 5.98 -1.95 5.91
N ALA A 217 4.84 -1.72 6.56
CA ALA A 217 3.57 -2.36 6.21
C ALA A 217 3.11 -1.98 4.79
N GLY A 218 3.29 -0.72 4.40
CA GLY A 218 2.97 -0.22 3.06
C GLY A 218 3.86 -0.82 1.97
N ARG A 219 5.18 -0.88 2.20
CA ARG A 219 6.14 -1.51 1.29
C ARG A 219 5.89 -3.00 1.13
N LEU A 220 5.57 -3.70 2.22
CA LEU A 220 5.16 -5.10 2.14
C LEU A 220 3.89 -5.26 1.30
N SER A 221 2.90 -4.39 1.51
CA SER A 221 1.65 -4.44 0.75
C SER A 221 1.87 -4.24 -0.76
N TRP A 222 2.71 -3.28 -1.13
CA TRP A 222 3.10 -3.07 -2.53
C TRP A 222 3.95 -4.20 -3.10
N ALA A 223 4.94 -4.68 -2.34
CA ALA A 223 5.81 -5.76 -2.80
C ALA A 223 5.03 -7.07 -3.03
N LEU A 224 4.06 -7.39 -2.17
CA LEU A 224 3.14 -8.52 -2.39
C LEU A 224 2.31 -8.33 -3.65
N ARG A 225 1.81 -7.11 -3.90
CA ARG A 225 1.02 -6.79 -5.10
C ARG A 225 1.86 -6.82 -6.39
N ALA A 226 3.11 -6.38 -6.35
CA ALA A 226 3.94 -6.18 -7.53
C ALA A 226 4.86 -7.37 -7.86
N SER A 227 5.43 -7.99 -6.83
CA SER A 227 6.55 -8.93 -6.97
C SER A 227 6.19 -10.39 -6.71
N SER A 228 5.02 -10.67 -6.11
CA SER A 228 4.61 -12.05 -5.88
C SER A 228 4.39 -12.79 -7.19
N LYS A 229 5.17 -13.86 -7.40
CA LYS A 229 5.07 -14.71 -8.59
C LYS A 229 3.98 -15.75 -8.43
N GLN A 230 3.70 -16.15 -7.19
CA GLN A 230 2.73 -17.20 -6.90
C GLN A 230 1.31 -16.66 -6.77
N LEU A 231 1.09 -15.42 -6.30
CA LEU A 231 -0.26 -14.84 -6.20
C LEU A 231 -1.01 -14.88 -7.54
N PRO A 232 -0.45 -14.44 -8.67
CA PRO A 232 -1.12 -14.56 -9.96
C PRO A 232 -1.37 -16.00 -10.40
N ARG A 233 -0.52 -16.96 -9.98
CA ARG A 233 -0.62 -18.38 -10.38
C ARG A 233 -1.69 -19.11 -9.59
N VAL A 234 -1.66 -19.01 -8.26
CA VAL A 234 -2.66 -19.64 -7.39
C VAL A 234 -4.06 -19.09 -7.66
N LEU A 235 -4.14 -17.80 -7.97
CA LEU A 235 -5.38 -17.09 -8.22
C LEU A 235 -5.81 -17.10 -9.69
N ALA A 236 -5.03 -17.71 -10.59
CA ALA A 236 -5.40 -17.89 -11.99
C ALA A 236 -6.68 -18.74 -12.13
N GLN A 237 -7.39 -18.57 -13.24
CA GLN A 237 -8.55 -19.40 -13.56
C GLN A 237 -8.20 -20.89 -13.47
N PRO A 238 -9.16 -21.76 -13.10
CA PRO A 238 -8.89 -23.18 -12.89
C PRO A 238 -8.38 -23.88 -14.16
N GLY A 239 -8.75 -23.39 -15.36
CA GLY A 239 -8.20 -23.86 -16.63
C GLY A 239 -6.75 -23.43 -16.91
N GLY A 240 -6.20 -22.51 -16.10
CA GLY A 240 -4.81 -22.07 -16.14
C GLY A 240 -3.91 -22.77 -15.12
N TRP A 241 -4.46 -23.59 -14.22
CA TRP A 241 -3.66 -24.51 -13.42
C TRP A 241 -3.11 -25.59 -14.37
N PRO A 242 -1.83 -26.00 -14.23
CA PRO A 242 -1.28 -27.03 -15.10
C PRO A 242 -2.16 -28.28 -15.01
N SER A 243 -2.86 -28.57 -16.11
CA SER A 243 -3.68 -29.78 -16.20
C SER A 243 -2.75 -30.98 -16.13
N ALA A 244 -3.10 -31.96 -15.31
CA ALA A 244 -2.45 -33.25 -15.17
C ALA A 244 -2.54 -34.14 -16.43
N GLU A 245 -2.58 -33.56 -17.63
CA GLU A 245 -2.26 -34.33 -18.81
C GLU A 245 -0.73 -34.49 -18.88
N PRO A 246 -0.23 -35.72 -19.06
CA PRO A 246 1.21 -35.96 -19.08
C PRO A 246 1.84 -35.08 -20.15
N ALA A 247 2.89 -34.37 -19.73
CA ALA A 247 3.73 -33.47 -20.51
C ALA A 247 4.09 -34.04 -21.90
N ARG A 248 3.19 -33.86 -22.87
CA ARG A 248 3.43 -34.20 -24.26
C ARG A 248 2.63 -33.30 -25.18
N LYS A 249 2.85 -31.98 -25.07
CA LYS A 249 3.18 -31.08 -26.20
C LYS A 249 3.17 -29.61 -25.76
N THR A 250 4.37 -29.03 -25.86
CA THR A 250 4.64 -27.65 -26.32
C THR A 250 4.20 -26.45 -25.47
N ARG A 251 5.22 -25.72 -25.04
CA ARG A 251 5.33 -24.34 -24.49
C ARG A 251 4.53 -23.24 -25.22
N THR A 252 3.75 -23.56 -26.26
CA THR A 252 2.95 -22.63 -27.08
C THR A 252 1.46 -22.57 -26.72
N GLN A 253 0.95 -23.47 -25.86
CA GLN A 253 -0.49 -23.48 -25.52
C GLN A 253 -0.92 -22.45 -24.44
N PHE A 254 0.03 -21.89 -23.67
CA PHE A 254 -0.29 -20.83 -22.69
C PHE A 254 -0.76 -19.52 -23.34
N ALA A 255 -0.46 -19.27 -24.62
CA ALA A 255 -0.90 -18.08 -25.34
C ALA A 255 -2.34 -18.21 -25.88
N ALA A 256 -2.79 -19.43 -26.19
CA ALA A 256 -4.09 -19.68 -26.83
C ALA A 256 -5.25 -19.81 -25.83
N ALA A 257 -4.98 -20.25 -24.58
CA ALA A 257 -6.02 -20.39 -23.55
C ALA A 257 -6.59 -19.06 -23.02
N ARG A 258 -6.01 -17.90 -23.40
CA ARG A 258 -6.53 -16.57 -23.03
C ARG A 258 -7.84 -16.19 -23.72
N ALA A 259 -8.24 -16.87 -24.80
CA ALA A 259 -9.28 -16.38 -25.70
C ALA A 259 -10.67 -17.05 -25.56
N SER A 260 -10.86 -18.09 -24.74
CA SER A 260 -12.02 -19.00 -24.96
C SER A 260 -12.75 -19.54 -23.72
N SER A 261 -12.71 -18.89 -22.55
CA SER A 261 -13.57 -19.30 -21.42
C SER A 261 -14.04 -18.13 -20.55
N ALA A 262 -15.01 -17.38 -21.08
CA ALA A 262 -15.76 -16.35 -20.37
C ALA A 262 -17.21 -16.82 -20.21
N GLY A 263 -17.58 -17.31 -19.03
CA GLY A 263 -18.95 -17.73 -18.75
C GLY A 263 -19.12 -18.14 -17.30
N THR A 264 -19.56 -17.19 -16.48
CA THR A 264 -20.21 -17.35 -15.16
C THR A 264 -19.45 -17.89 -13.93
N ALA A 265 -18.55 -18.88 -13.98
CA ALA A 265 -17.74 -19.27 -12.79
C ALA A 265 -16.42 -18.45 -12.64
N ALA A 266 -16.02 -17.79 -13.72
CA ALA A 266 -14.85 -16.91 -13.83
C ALA A 266 -14.95 -15.59 -13.03
N ALA A 267 -16.15 -15.21 -12.59
CA ALA A 267 -16.40 -13.90 -12.00
C ALA A 267 -16.05 -13.81 -10.50
N MET A 268 -16.28 -14.88 -9.71
CA MET A 268 -16.09 -14.83 -8.26
C MET A 268 -14.61 -14.79 -7.84
N GLY A 269 -13.75 -15.62 -8.45
CA GLY A 269 -12.31 -15.62 -8.13
C GLY A 269 -11.57 -14.35 -8.58
N SER A 270 -12.12 -13.64 -9.57
CA SER A 270 -11.59 -12.33 -10.02
C SER A 270 -11.95 -11.21 -9.03
N HIS A 271 -13.15 -11.26 -8.43
CA HIS A 271 -13.61 -10.25 -7.48
C HIS A 271 -12.80 -10.28 -6.17
N GLU A 272 -12.54 -11.46 -5.59
CA GLU A 272 -11.74 -11.59 -4.37
C GLU A 272 -10.29 -11.15 -4.58
N LEU A 273 -9.69 -11.45 -5.74
CA LEU A 273 -8.35 -10.97 -6.10
C LEU A 273 -8.32 -9.45 -6.23
N THR A 274 -9.30 -8.89 -6.94
CA THR A 274 -9.40 -7.44 -7.13
C THR A 274 -9.59 -6.76 -5.78
N ALA A 275 -10.46 -7.30 -4.92
CA ALA A 275 -10.66 -6.83 -3.56
C ALA A 275 -9.37 -6.89 -2.73
N ALA A 276 -8.68 -8.02 -2.70
CA ALA A 276 -7.44 -8.18 -1.94
C ALA A 276 -6.32 -7.26 -2.45
N ARG A 277 -6.17 -7.12 -3.77
CA ARG A 277 -5.20 -6.21 -4.40
C ARG A 277 -5.52 -4.75 -4.11
N ASN A 278 -6.80 -4.39 -4.08
CA ASN A 278 -7.25 -3.06 -3.71
C ASN A 278 -6.98 -2.83 -2.22
N SER A 279 -7.25 -3.78 -1.33
CA SER A 279 -6.93 -3.64 0.09
C SER A 279 -5.43 -3.48 0.36
N LEU A 280 -4.57 -4.22 -0.35
CA LEU A 280 -3.10 -4.03 -0.27
C LEU A 280 -2.69 -2.65 -0.81
N TRP A 281 -3.33 -2.19 -1.88
CA TRP A 281 -3.10 -0.85 -2.41
C TRP A 281 -3.51 0.24 -1.44
N ASP A 282 -4.69 0.11 -0.85
CA ASP A 282 -5.24 1.08 0.10
C ASP A 282 -4.35 1.15 1.35
N ALA A 283 -3.86 0.02 1.85
CA ALA A 283 -2.89 -0.03 2.95
C ALA A 283 -1.56 0.64 2.56
N GLY A 284 -1.03 0.33 1.37
CA GLY A 284 0.18 0.96 0.82
C GLY A 284 0.06 2.48 0.69
N MET A 285 -1.02 2.94 0.06
CA MET A 285 -1.29 4.36 -0.14
C MET A 285 -1.55 5.11 1.16
N SER A 286 -2.23 4.47 2.12
CA SER A 286 -2.45 5.06 3.45
C SER A 286 -1.13 5.25 4.20
N ALA A 287 -0.20 4.28 4.10
CA ALA A 287 1.12 4.41 4.69
C ALA A 287 1.93 5.56 4.05
N MET A 288 1.88 5.69 2.71
CA MET A 288 2.56 6.78 2.01
C MET A 288 1.98 8.14 2.34
N ARG A 289 0.65 8.24 2.47
CA ARG A 289 0.00 9.48 2.88
C ARG A 289 0.45 9.90 4.28
N LEU A 290 0.44 8.98 5.23
CA LEU A 290 0.92 9.24 6.59
C LEU A 290 2.39 9.71 6.58
N TRP A 291 3.25 9.05 5.81
CA TRP A 291 4.64 9.46 5.66
C TRP A 291 4.76 10.86 5.06
N ALA A 292 4.06 11.15 3.96
CA ALA A 292 4.08 12.43 3.29
C ALA A 292 3.64 13.57 4.23
N GLU A 293 2.54 13.38 4.96
CA GLU A 293 2.02 14.31 5.95
C GLU A 293 3.03 14.54 7.10
N PHE A 294 3.63 13.47 7.62
CA PHE A 294 4.61 13.57 8.70
C PHE A 294 5.88 14.31 8.26
N VAL A 295 6.43 13.98 7.08
CA VAL A 295 7.60 14.68 6.51
C VAL A 295 7.28 16.14 6.26
N ALA A 296 6.14 16.44 5.65
CA ALA A 296 5.68 17.80 5.42
C ALA A 296 5.56 18.57 6.73
N GLN A 297 4.94 17.99 7.76
CA GLN A 297 4.78 18.62 9.08
C GLN A 297 6.12 18.95 9.72
N ARG A 298 7.07 18.02 9.69
CA ARG A 298 8.41 18.22 10.28
C ARG A 298 9.21 19.29 9.53
N VAL A 299 9.28 19.17 8.21
CA VAL A 299 10.02 20.14 7.37
C VAL A 299 9.38 21.51 7.43
N GLY A 300 8.05 21.55 7.39
CA GLY A 300 7.27 22.78 7.52
C GLY A 300 7.45 23.45 8.88
N GLY A 301 7.50 22.68 9.97
CA GLY A 301 7.81 23.22 11.30
C GLY A 301 9.21 23.84 11.37
N ALA A 302 10.23 23.17 10.81
CA ALA A 302 11.58 23.72 10.74
C ALA A 302 11.66 24.98 9.87
N TYR A 303 10.99 24.98 8.72
CA TYR A 303 10.86 26.15 7.84
C TYR A 303 10.17 27.33 8.53
N GLU A 304 9.07 27.07 9.25
CA GLU A 304 8.33 28.05 10.03
C GLU A 304 9.19 28.65 11.15
N SER A 305 9.91 27.82 11.92
CA SER A 305 10.85 28.30 12.93
C SER A 305 11.98 29.14 12.34
N ALA A 306 12.51 28.78 11.16
CA ALA A 306 13.53 29.55 10.47
C ALA A 306 13.01 30.92 9.99
N LEU A 307 11.79 30.97 9.48
CA LEU A 307 11.10 32.21 9.11
C LEU A 307 10.86 33.13 10.32
N GLU A 308 10.50 32.56 11.47
CA GLU A 308 10.27 33.33 12.69
C GLU A 308 11.54 33.94 13.27
N ALA A 309 12.69 33.29 13.03
CA ALA A 309 14.00 33.76 13.47
C ALA A 309 14.69 34.72 12.47
N ASP A 310 14.11 34.94 11.29
CA ASP A 310 14.72 35.76 10.24
C ASP A 310 14.39 37.25 10.39
N ASP A 311 15.21 37.95 11.17
CA ASP A 311 15.14 39.41 11.34
C ASP A 311 15.34 40.18 10.01
N ALA A 312 15.92 39.56 8.97
CA ALA A 312 16.12 40.23 7.68
C ALA A 312 14.80 40.49 6.95
N LEU A 313 13.73 39.74 7.25
CA LEU A 313 12.39 40.00 6.69
C LEU A 313 11.84 41.36 7.12
N ALA A 314 12.22 41.84 8.31
CA ALA A 314 11.86 43.16 8.81
C ALA A 314 12.83 44.28 8.34
N SER A 315 13.97 43.91 7.73
CA SER A 315 15.00 44.86 7.32
C SER A 315 14.62 45.65 6.07
N THR A 316 14.77 46.97 6.13
CA THR A 316 14.58 47.85 4.96
C THR A 316 15.81 47.91 4.06
N SER A 317 16.95 47.38 4.50
CA SER A 317 18.18 47.30 3.70
C SER A 317 18.10 46.13 2.70
N ALA A 318 18.66 46.30 1.50
CA ALA A 318 18.68 45.20 0.53
C ALA A 318 19.76 44.20 0.95
N PRO A 319 19.46 42.90 1.06
CA PRO A 319 20.47 41.88 1.25
C PRO A 319 21.50 41.88 0.11
N ALA A 320 22.74 41.46 0.40
CA ALA A 320 23.84 41.48 -0.56
C ALA A 320 23.62 40.55 -1.78
N ASN A 321 22.72 39.58 -1.68
CA ASN A 321 22.37 38.60 -2.71
C ASN A 321 21.20 39.03 -3.61
N TRP A 322 20.72 40.27 -3.49
CA TRP A 322 19.66 40.79 -4.34
C TRP A 322 20.24 41.44 -5.59
N GLU A 323 19.62 41.15 -6.74
CA GLU A 323 20.04 41.70 -8.02
C GLU A 323 19.37 43.05 -8.28
N ARG A 324 20.14 43.98 -8.83
CA ARG A 324 19.63 45.28 -9.27
C ARG A 324 19.04 45.11 -10.67
N VAL A 325 17.75 45.41 -10.80
CA VAL A 325 17.00 45.24 -12.06
C VAL A 325 16.83 46.56 -12.81
N ASP A 326 16.91 47.68 -12.10
CA ASP A 326 16.79 49.02 -12.68
C ASP A 326 17.85 49.96 -12.07
N ASP A 327 18.68 50.53 -12.94
CA ASP A 327 19.72 51.48 -12.56
C ASP A 327 19.15 52.84 -12.16
N ASP A 328 18.04 53.26 -12.74
CA ASP A 328 17.42 54.55 -12.49
C ASP A 328 16.55 54.51 -11.23
N ALA A 329 15.75 53.44 -11.07
CA ALA A 329 14.85 53.28 -9.93
C ALA A 329 15.52 52.67 -8.68
N LYS A 330 16.77 52.18 -8.78
CA LYS A 330 17.45 51.41 -7.72
C LYS A 330 16.58 50.26 -7.20
N LEU A 331 15.85 49.59 -8.10
CA LEU A 331 15.01 48.46 -7.75
C LEU A 331 15.90 47.23 -7.57
N PHE A 332 15.78 46.61 -6.40
CA PHE A 332 16.42 45.33 -6.10
C PHE A 332 15.35 44.25 -6.02
N LEU A 333 15.59 43.11 -6.65
CA LEU A 333 14.72 41.93 -6.55
C LEU A 333 15.51 40.74 -5.98
N PRO A 334 14.84 39.81 -5.29
CA PRO A 334 15.46 38.54 -4.91
C PRO A 334 15.88 37.77 -6.14
N ALA A 335 17.17 37.43 -6.24
CA ALA A 335 17.70 36.58 -7.31
C ALA A 335 17.49 35.09 -7.03
N GLN A 336 17.32 34.73 -5.75
CA GLN A 336 17.25 33.35 -5.28
C GLN A 336 16.14 33.17 -4.24
N PRO A 337 15.57 31.96 -4.13
CA PRO A 337 14.74 31.61 -2.98
C PRO A 337 15.57 31.69 -1.69
N SER A 338 14.88 31.80 -0.56
CA SER A 338 15.49 31.84 0.74
C SER A 338 16.31 30.58 1.04
N PRO A 339 17.38 30.70 1.85
CA PRO A 339 18.20 29.55 2.21
C PRO A 339 17.39 28.49 2.97
N TYR A 340 16.46 28.89 3.83
CA TYR A 340 15.62 27.94 4.58
C TYR A 340 14.61 27.20 3.70
N LEU A 341 14.09 27.80 2.61
CA LEU A 341 13.31 27.05 1.61
C LEU A 341 14.17 26.02 0.88
N LEU A 342 15.38 26.40 0.47
CA LEU A 342 16.30 25.47 -0.20
C LEU A 342 16.68 24.29 0.69
N VAL A 343 16.97 24.55 1.97
CA VAL A 343 17.26 23.49 2.94
C VAL A 343 16.04 22.59 3.12
N ALA A 344 14.83 23.15 3.29
CA ALA A 344 13.60 22.38 3.39
C ALA A 344 13.38 21.44 2.19
N LEU A 345 13.51 21.96 0.96
CA LEU A 345 13.37 21.15 -0.26
C LEU A 345 14.47 20.08 -0.39
N SER A 346 15.71 20.41 0.00
CA SER A 346 16.81 19.45 0.00
C SER A 346 16.60 18.30 0.99
N ALA A 347 16.07 18.60 2.18
CA ALA A 347 15.73 17.62 3.21
C ALA A 347 14.61 16.69 2.74
N VAL A 348 13.57 17.22 2.11
CA VAL A 348 12.50 16.41 1.51
C VAL A 348 13.04 15.52 0.40
N ALA A 349 13.93 16.03 -0.45
CA ALA A 349 14.54 15.24 -1.51
C ALA A 349 15.42 14.11 -0.94
N ALA A 350 16.16 14.36 0.14
CA ALA A 350 16.95 13.33 0.83
C ALA A 350 16.05 12.25 1.44
N GLU A 351 14.96 12.66 2.08
CA GLU A 351 13.99 11.77 2.69
C GLU A 351 13.25 10.92 1.65
N ALA A 352 12.86 11.53 0.51
CA ALA A 352 12.29 10.80 -0.61
C ALA A 352 13.26 9.74 -1.14
N ARG A 353 14.56 10.05 -1.29
CA ARG A 353 15.58 9.06 -1.69
C ARG A 353 15.72 7.93 -0.67
N ARG A 354 15.72 8.25 0.63
CA ARG A 354 15.78 7.26 1.72
C ARG A 354 14.61 6.29 1.66
N VAL A 355 13.40 6.79 1.42
CA VAL A 355 12.19 5.97 1.40
C VAL A 355 12.03 5.18 0.11
N ALA A 356 12.38 5.79 -1.02
CA ALA A 356 12.23 5.20 -2.34
C ALA A 356 13.26 4.11 -2.66
N GLY A 357 14.46 4.22 -2.10
CA GLY A 357 15.63 3.62 -2.76
C GLY A 357 15.66 4.05 -4.23
N GLU A 358 15.65 3.09 -5.15
CA GLU A 358 15.64 3.35 -6.60
C GLU A 358 14.25 3.66 -7.20
N ARG A 359 13.13 3.40 -6.50
CA ARG A 359 11.78 3.49 -7.10
C ARG A 359 10.72 3.96 -6.11
N LEU A 360 10.40 5.25 -6.13
CA LEU A 360 9.18 5.80 -5.52
C LEU A 360 8.07 5.82 -6.57
N ASP A 361 6.88 5.35 -6.20
CA ASP A 361 5.72 5.46 -7.08
C ASP A 361 5.34 6.93 -7.28
N ARG A 362 4.86 7.25 -8.50
CA ARG A 362 4.49 8.61 -8.89
C ARG A 362 3.43 9.19 -7.95
N GLU A 363 2.46 8.38 -7.54
CA GLU A 363 1.39 8.75 -6.64
C GLU A 363 1.93 9.14 -5.26
N ALA A 364 2.97 8.46 -4.76
CA ALA A 364 3.61 8.81 -3.49
C ALA A 364 4.39 10.14 -3.58
N VAL A 365 5.08 10.37 -4.70
CA VAL A 365 5.73 11.68 -4.96
C VAL A 365 4.69 12.81 -5.00
N GLN A 366 3.54 12.57 -5.63
CA GLN A 366 2.46 13.56 -5.70
C GLN A 366 1.84 13.85 -4.33
N LEU A 367 1.66 12.82 -3.49
CA LEU A 367 1.21 13.01 -2.11
C LEU A 367 2.19 13.85 -1.30
N LEU A 368 3.50 13.56 -1.40
CA LEU A 368 4.54 14.33 -0.74
C LEU A 368 4.57 15.78 -1.20
N ALA A 369 4.54 16.01 -2.51
CA ALA A 369 4.53 17.35 -3.08
C ALA A 369 3.29 18.15 -2.63
N PHE A 370 2.12 17.51 -2.61
CA PHE A 370 0.87 18.13 -2.15
C PHE A 370 0.94 18.48 -0.66
N ALA A 371 1.28 17.53 0.20
CA ALA A 371 1.38 17.74 1.64
C ALA A 371 2.41 18.82 1.99
N LEU A 372 3.56 18.82 1.31
CA LEU A 372 4.59 19.83 1.53
C LEU A 372 4.12 21.22 1.08
N HIS A 373 3.47 21.31 -0.07
CA HIS A 373 2.93 22.58 -0.56
C HIS A 373 1.94 23.18 0.43
N GLU A 374 0.96 22.39 0.90
CA GLU A 374 -0.02 22.84 1.90
C GLU A 374 0.67 23.30 3.19
N ARG A 375 1.65 22.53 3.69
CA ARG A 375 2.29 22.86 4.95
C ARG A 375 3.19 24.10 4.87
N LEU A 376 3.93 24.27 3.79
CA LEU A 376 4.76 25.47 3.57
C LEU A 376 3.91 26.70 3.27
N ALA A 377 2.82 26.55 2.52
CA ALA A 377 1.84 27.63 2.33
C ALA A 377 1.23 28.06 3.66
N HIS A 378 0.88 27.09 4.53
CA HIS A 378 0.39 27.37 5.88
C HIS A 378 1.42 28.16 6.72
N ALA A 379 2.70 27.81 6.66
CA ALA A 379 3.76 28.53 7.36
C ALA A 379 3.92 30.00 6.90
N LEU A 380 3.50 30.32 5.68
CA LEU A 380 3.55 31.67 5.12
C LEU A 380 2.30 32.51 5.41
N LEU A 381 1.19 31.91 5.87
CA LEU A 381 -0.05 32.62 6.20
C LEU A 381 0.14 33.78 7.19
N PRO A 382 0.98 33.68 8.25
CA PRO A 382 1.18 34.78 9.19
C PRO A 382 1.76 36.06 8.57
N TYR A 383 2.30 35.98 7.35
CA TYR A 383 2.95 37.08 6.65
C TYR A 383 2.05 37.73 5.59
N ARG A 384 0.82 37.24 5.39
CA ARG A 384 -0.15 37.83 4.44
C ARG A 384 -0.85 39.05 5.06
N VAL A 385 -0.96 40.12 4.27
CA VAL A 385 -1.55 41.41 4.69
C VAL A 385 -3.09 41.41 4.62
N ASP A 386 -3.72 40.46 3.91
CA ASP A 386 -5.16 40.50 3.68
C ASP A 386 -6.00 40.24 4.95
N ALA A 387 -6.75 41.27 5.31
CA ALA A 387 -7.58 41.38 6.50
C ALA A 387 -8.91 40.62 6.32
N GLY A 388 -9.05 39.51 7.02
CA GLY A 388 -10.36 38.89 7.23
C GLY A 388 -10.40 37.98 8.43
N VAL A 389 -9.41 37.09 8.56
CA VAL A 389 -9.41 36.02 9.56
C VAL A 389 -7.97 35.66 9.95
N VAL A 390 -7.22 36.58 10.54
CA VAL A 390 -5.87 36.26 11.03
C VAL A 390 -5.67 36.79 12.44
N SER A 391 -4.97 36.01 13.27
CA SER A 391 -4.68 36.30 14.67
C SER A 391 -3.97 37.65 14.83
N THR A 392 -4.05 38.24 16.02
CA THR A 392 -3.33 39.50 16.33
C THR A 392 -1.82 39.37 16.11
N ALA A 393 -1.24 38.20 16.42
CA ALA A 393 0.18 37.91 16.19
C ALA A 393 0.54 37.91 14.69
N ALA A 394 -0.30 37.33 13.84
CA ALA A 394 -0.09 37.36 12.39
C ALA A 394 -0.18 38.78 11.82
N LYS A 395 -1.14 39.60 12.30
CA LYS A 395 -1.20 41.01 11.90
C LYS A 395 0.08 41.79 12.28
N GLN A 396 0.64 41.50 13.46
CA GLN A 396 1.89 42.10 13.89
C GLN A 396 3.07 41.64 13.01
N ARG A 397 3.13 40.35 12.65
CA ARG A 397 4.17 39.83 11.74
C ARG A 397 4.06 40.39 10.34
N ALA A 398 2.86 40.41 9.76
CA ALA A 398 2.62 41.04 8.46
C ALA A 398 3.00 42.54 8.47
N ALA A 399 2.67 43.27 9.55
CA ALA A 399 3.05 44.67 9.69
C ALA A 399 4.56 44.89 9.94
N ALA A 400 5.24 43.91 10.55
CA ALA A 400 6.68 43.94 10.76
C ALA A 400 7.48 43.51 9.52
N THR A 401 6.83 42.87 8.55
CA THR A 401 7.48 42.44 7.30
C THR A 401 7.68 43.65 6.40
N SER A 402 8.93 43.90 6.01
CA SER A 402 9.27 44.96 5.06
C SER A 402 8.81 44.61 3.65
N ASP A 403 8.71 45.61 2.75
CA ASP A 403 8.43 45.37 1.32
C ASP A 403 9.44 44.39 0.71
N LYS A 404 10.69 44.42 1.17
CA LYS A 404 11.74 43.49 0.72
C LYS A 404 11.53 42.09 1.27
N GLY A 405 11.18 41.96 2.55
CA GLY A 405 10.78 40.67 3.12
C GLY A 405 9.61 40.06 2.36
N ALA A 406 8.59 40.87 2.04
CA ALA A 406 7.44 40.43 1.26
C ALA A 406 7.82 39.93 -0.15
N LEU A 407 8.73 40.63 -0.84
CA LEU A 407 9.26 40.19 -2.14
C LEU A 407 10.05 38.87 -2.03
N GLN A 408 10.83 38.66 -0.96
CA GLN A 408 11.51 37.39 -0.73
C GLN A 408 10.53 36.24 -0.52
N LEU A 409 9.50 36.45 0.31
CA LEU A 409 8.46 35.43 0.55
C LEU A 409 7.67 35.12 -0.73
N LEU A 410 7.43 36.12 -1.59
CA LEU A 410 6.76 35.93 -2.87
C LEU A 410 7.64 35.14 -3.86
N MET A 411 8.96 35.38 -3.86
CA MET A 411 9.92 34.56 -4.59
C MET A 411 9.88 33.10 -4.11
N ASP A 412 9.83 32.88 -2.79
CA ASP A 412 9.76 31.55 -2.19
C ASP A 412 8.49 30.79 -2.59
N VAL A 413 7.32 31.43 -2.50
CA VAL A 413 6.04 30.85 -2.97
C VAL A 413 6.13 30.44 -4.43
N ARG A 414 6.64 31.33 -5.29
CA ARG A 414 6.78 31.06 -6.72
C ARG A 414 7.75 29.92 -6.98
N PHE A 415 8.91 29.93 -6.33
CA PHE A 415 9.93 28.90 -6.49
C PHE A 415 9.40 27.53 -6.04
N MET A 416 8.81 27.47 -4.85
CA MET A 416 8.17 26.27 -4.31
C MET A 416 7.12 25.71 -5.27
N GLY A 417 6.20 26.55 -5.76
CA GLY A 417 5.16 26.11 -6.70
C GLY A 417 5.74 25.48 -7.97
N ARG A 418 6.83 26.05 -8.51
CA ARG A 418 7.51 25.50 -9.69
C ARG A 418 8.28 24.21 -9.37
N ALA A 419 8.97 24.17 -8.24
CA ALA A 419 9.75 23.00 -7.81
C ALA A 419 8.84 21.79 -7.57
N LEU A 420 7.73 21.98 -6.85
CA LEU A 420 6.80 20.90 -6.50
C LEU A 420 5.89 20.47 -7.65
N ALA A 421 5.62 21.36 -8.61
CA ALA A 421 4.95 21.00 -9.87
C ALA A 421 5.83 20.13 -10.81
N GLY A 422 7.10 19.90 -10.45
CA GLY A 422 8.03 19.08 -11.22
C GLY A 422 8.54 19.76 -12.49
N ALA A 423 8.69 21.10 -12.44
CA ALA A 423 9.25 21.98 -13.48
C ALA A 423 9.27 21.36 -14.89
N ARG A 424 8.16 21.47 -15.63
CA ARG A 424 8.23 21.34 -17.09
C ARG A 424 9.06 22.52 -17.58
N ASP A 425 10.15 22.24 -18.29
CA ASP A 425 11.00 23.26 -18.89
C ASP A 425 10.16 24.28 -19.64
N THR A 426 10.14 25.52 -19.16
CA THR A 426 9.48 26.65 -19.82
C THR A 426 10.27 27.15 -21.03
N SER A 427 11.17 26.34 -21.62
CA SER A 427 11.81 26.73 -22.89
C SER A 427 10.83 26.68 -24.07
N ALA A 428 9.67 26.03 -23.91
CA ALA A 428 8.61 26.00 -24.92
C ALA A 428 7.50 27.05 -24.71
N ASP A 429 7.39 27.66 -23.53
CA ASP A 429 6.29 28.57 -23.13
C ASP A 429 6.82 29.82 -22.40
N ALA A 430 8.03 30.30 -22.75
CA ALA A 430 8.43 31.63 -22.32
C ALA A 430 7.41 32.65 -22.86
N PRO A 431 6.75 33.46 -22.00
CA PRO A 431 5.94 34.57 -22.51
C PRO A 431 6.86 35.44 -23.38
N PRO A 432 6.40 35.94 -24.54
CA PRO A 432 7.23 36.74 -25.41
C PRO A 432 7.80 37.90 -24.62
N ALA A 433 9.11 38.08 -24.71
CA ALA A 433 9.80 39.23 -24.15
C ALA A 433 9.00 40.49 -24.51
N PHE A 434 8.75 41.33 -23.51
CA PHE A 434 7.96 42.55 -23.63
C PHE A 434 8.58 43.45 -24.71
N ALA A 435 8.07 43.36 -25.94
CA ALA A 435 8.39 44.29 -27.01
C ALA A 435 7.59 45.58 -26.75
N PRO A 436 8.21 46.77 -26.88
CA PRO A 436 7.50 48.03 -26.69
C PRO A 436 6.39 48.17 -27.76
N PRO A 437 5.27 48.83 -27.43
CA PRO A 437 4.07 48.78 -28.27
C PRO A 437 4.26 49.67 -29.50
N GLU A 438 4.39 49.06 -30.68
CA GLU A 438 4.05 49.73 -31.92
C GLU A 438 2.53 49.72 -32.09
N ALA A 439 1.98 50.94 -32.15
CA ALA A 439 0.59 51.20 -32.38
C ALA A 439 0.20 50.80 -33.80
N THR A 440 -0.76 49.89 -33.96
CA THR A 440 -1.74 49.97 -35.05
C THR A 440 -3.02 49.24 -34.67
N LEU A 441 -4.12 49.98 -34.80
CA LEU A 441 -5.50 49.53 -34.79
C LEU A 441 -5.77 48.60 -35.98
N GLU A 442 -6.50 47.51 -35.77
CA GLU A 442 -7.86 47.29 -36.32
C GLU A 442 -8.36 45.89 -35.97
N GLY A 443 -9.68 45.77 -35.84
CA GLY A 443 -10.37 44.68 -35.17
C GLY A 443 -10.64 43.45 -36.03
N ALA A 444 -10.86 42.32 -35.36
CA ALA A 444 -12.18 41.69 -35.27
C ALA A 444 -12.12 40.31 -34.57
N SER A 445 -12.88 40.21 -33.47
CA SER A 445 -13.75 39.09 -33.09
C SER A 445 -13.21 37.65 -33.11
N ALA A 446 -12.86 37.14 -31.92
CA ALA A 446 -13.15 35.76 -31.51
C ALA A 446 -13.19 35.67 -29.97
N SER A 447 -14.21 36.27 -29.36
CA SER A 447 -14.52 36.13 -27.95
C SER A 447 -15.53 34.98 -27.77
N ALA A 448 -15.06 33.84 -27.26
CA ALA A 448 -15.76 32.99 -26.29
C ALA A 448 -15.10 31.60 -26.21
N ARG A 449 -14.16 31.41 -25.26
CA ARG A 449 -13.96 30.13 -24.53
C ARG A 449 -12.81 30.08 -23.50
N VAL A 450 -12.05 31.16 -23.25
CA VAL A 450 -10.87 31.07 -22.36
C VAL A 450 -10.97 31.88 -21.05
N ARG A 451 -12.09 32.58 -20.80
CA ARG A 451 -12.30 33.34 -19.54
C ARG A 451 -12.74 32.49 -18.33
N GLY A 452 -12.51 31.18 -18.36
CA GLY A 452 -12.80 30.24 -17.27
C GLY A 452 -11.55 29.65 -16.62
N ALA A 453 -10.37 30.21 -16.88
CA ALA A 453 -9.19 30.02 -16.06
C ALA A 453 -9.04 31.19 -15.08
N ALA A 454 -8.22 30.99 -14.05
CA ALA A 454 -7.50 32.05 -13.33
C ALA A 454 -8.16 32.73 -12.12
N ALA A 455 -9.46 32.56 -11.84
CA ALA A 455 -10.03 33.08 -10.59
C ALA A 455 -9.81 32.17 -9.35
N ALA A 456 -9.59 30.85 -9.56
CA ALA A 456 -9.46 29.90 -8.46
C ALA A 456 -8.00 29.62 -8.01
N ALA A 457 -7.01 29.94 -8.84
CA ALA A 457 -5.59 29.69 -8.53
C ALA A 457 -4.87 30.89 -7.88
N ALA A 458 -5.57 32.01 -7.71
CA ALA A 458 -5.10 33.16 -6.92
C ALA A 458 -5.73 33.20 -5.51
N ALA A 459 -6.61 32.24 -5.20
CA ALA A 459 -7.38 32.19 -3.95
C ALA A 459 -7.06 30.94 -3.08
N ALA A 460 -6.15 30.07 -3.52
CA ALA A 460 -5.52 29.02 -2.72
C ALA A 460 -4.03 29.33 -2.68
#